data_AF-A0A7Y0G5Z2-F1
#
_entry.id   AF-A0A7Y0G5Z2-F1
#
_cell.length_a   1.000
_cell.length_b   1.000
_cell.length_c   1.000
_cell.angle_alpha   90.00
_cell.angle_beta   90.00
_cell.angle_gamma   90.00
#
_symmetry.space_group_name_H-M   'P 1'
#
loop_
_entity.id
_entity.type
_entity.pdbx_description
1 polymer ?
#
loop_
_entity_poly.entity_id
_entity_poly.type
_entity_poly.pdbx_seq_one_letter_code
_entity_poly.pdbx_strand_id
1 'polypeptide(L)'
;TQNEDVYRCHVALSIPTDPKFGSLNLGAAVQLIAYDWREALGGFAVQPATAEPRLADAAAVSGMLGHWEEALIEIGFFDPASPKKLMPRLNQLFNRAQLSPEEIHILRGVAKAMMRNGPDKTLAVPDKAPAPANTPATP
;
A
#
# COMPACT_ATOMS: atom_id res chain seq x y z
N THR A 1 -23.51 16.77 40.00
CA THR A 1 -22.73 16.97 41.24
C THR A 1 -23.33 18.16 41.96
N GLN A 2 -23.54 18.09 43.28
CA GLN A 2 -23.91 19.30 44.00
C GLN A 2 -22.66 20.18 44.09
N ASN A 3 -22.82 21.50 43.98
CA ASN A 3 -21.68 22.43 43.99
C ASN A 3 -20.77 22.24 45.23
N GLU A 4 -21.35 21.80 46.34
CA GLU A 4 -20.64 21.53 47.59
C GLU A 4 -19.63 20.36 47.49
N ASP A 5 -19.88 19.38 46.61
CA ASP A 5 -18.95 18.28 46.35
C ASP A 5 -17.70 18.77 45.61
N VAL A 6 -17.87 19.75 44.71
CA VAL A 6 -16.78 20.32 43.90
C VAL A 6 -15.83 21.13 44.78
N TYR A 7 -16.34 21.87 45.77
CA TYR A 7 -15.53 22.66 46.69
C TYR A 7 -14.68 21.83 47.67
N ARG A 8 -14.97 20.53 47.81
CA ARG A 8 -14.16 19.60 48.63
C ARG A 8 -13.00 18.97 47.85
N CYS A 9 -12.97 19.14 46.53
CA CYS A 9 -11.92 18.62 45.67
C CYS A 9 -10.81 19.65 45.47
N HIS A 10 -9.55 19.20 45.49
CA HIS A 10 -8.40 20.05 45.18
C HIS A 10 -8.32 20.41 43.69
N VAL A 11 -8.89 19.56 42.83
CA VAL A 11 -8.88 19.71 41.37
C VAL A 11 -10.24 19.27 40.82
N ALA A 12 -10.77 20.02 39.86
CA ALA A 12 -11.92 19.62 39.07
C ALA A 12 -11.44 19.22 37.67
N LEU A 13 -11.66 17.96 37.30
CA LEU A 13 -11.32 17.43 35.98
C LEU A 13 -12.52 17.58 35.04
N SER A 14 -12.26 18.00 33.79
CA SER A 14 -13.26 18.11 32.74
C SER A 14 -12.81 17.28 31.54
N ILE A 15 -13.69 16.38 31.08
CA ILE A 15 -13.47 15.59 29.87
C ILE A 15 -14.01 16.40 28.69
N PRO A 16 -13.18 16.74 27.68
CA PRO A 16 -13.65 17.43 26.48
C PRO A 16 -14.74 16.61 25.77
N THR A 17 -15.89 17.22 25.52
CA THR A 17 -17.07 16.61 24.90
C THR A 17 -17.62 17.50 23.80
N ASP A 18 -18.51 16.95 22.97
CA ASP A 18 -19.28 17.77 22.04
C ASP A 18 -20.10 18.80 22.85
N PRO A 19 -19.98 20.11 22.57
CA PRO A 19 -20.74 21.16 23.26
C PRO A 19 -22.27 20.98 23.20
N LYS A 20 -22.79 20.27 22.19
CA LYS A 20 -24.22 19.96 22.04
C LYS A 20 -24.65 18.73 22.86
N PHE A 21 -23.70 17.97 23.39
CA PHE A 21 -23.94 16.78 24.20
C PHE A 21 -22.86 16.64 25.30
N GLY A 22 -22.90 17.58 26.25
CA GLY A 22 -21.81 17.76 27.23
C GLY A 22 -21.78 16.77 28.40
N SER A 23 -22.71 15.82 28.48
CA SER A 23 -22.77 14.87 29.60
C SER A 23 -22.47 13.45 29.13
N LEU A 24 -21.37 12.87 29.61
CA LEU A 24 -21.16 11.43 29.51
C LEU A 24 -22.00 10.70 30.56
N ASN A 25 -22.27 9.43 30.28
CA ASN A 25 -22.57 8.48 31.33
C ASN A 25 -21.38 8.39 32.31
N LEU A 26 -21.67 8.32 33.60
CA LEU A 26 -20.69 8.11 34.67
C LEU A 26 -19.71 6.96 34.38
N GLY A 27 -20.21 5.81 33.87
CA GLY A 27 -19.34 4.67 33.55
C GLY A 27 -18.30 5.00 32.48
N ALA A 28 -18.69 5.76 31.44
CA ALA A 28 -17.78 6.18 30.39
C ALA A 28 -16.77 7.24 30.89
N ALA A 29 -17.21 8.16 31.74
CA ALA A 29 -16.32 9.14 32.35
C ALA A 29 -15.24 8.48 33.23
N VAL A 30 -15.62 7.52 34.07
CA VAL A 30 -14.69 6.74 34.90
C VAL A 30 -13.71 5.94 34.03
N GLN A 31 -14.21 5.31 32.96
CA GLN A 31 -13.38 4.54 32.05
C GLN A 31 -12.28 5.38 31.38
N LEU A 32 -12.62 6.59 30.90
CA LEU A 32 -11.66 7.50 30.27
C LEU A 32 -10.59 7.96 31.26
N ILE A 33 -10.99 8.35 32.47
CA ILE A 33 -10.04 8.77 33.52
C ILE A 33 -9.12 7.61 33.92
N ALA A 34 -9.66 6.40 34.08
CA ALA A 34 -8.86 5.22 34.41
C ALA A 34 -7.87 4.86 33.29
N TYR A 35 -8.27 5.02 32.03
CA TYR A 35 -7.41 4.80 30.88
C TYR A 35 -6.27 5.82 30.82
N ASP A 36 -6.58 7.12 30.93
CA ASP A 36 -5.59 8.20 30.89
C ASP A 36 -4.58 8.09 32.04
N TRP A 37 -5.07 7.77 33.24
CA TRP A 37 -4.20 7.45 34.37
C TRP A 37 -3.28 6.27 34.06
N ARG A 38 -3.79 5.22 33.42
CA ARG A 38 -2.98 4.05 33.07
C ARG A 38 -1.92 4.40 32.04
N GLU A 39 -2.24 5.20 31.02
CA GLU A 39 -1.26 5.70 30.06
C GLU A 39 -0.18 6.54 30.74
N ALA A 40 -0.56 7.43 31.66
CA ALA A 40 0.39 8.24 32.45
C ALA A 40 1.34 7.38 33.31
N LEU A 41 0.91 6.20 33.75
CA LEU A 41 1.75 5.22 34.46
C LEU A 41 2.58 4.32 33.54
N GLY A 42 2.62 4.58 32.23
CA GLY A 42 3.37 3.80 31.25
C GLY A 42 2.54 2.79 30.44
N GLY A 43 1.22 2.88 30.50
CA GLY A 43 0.30 2.11 29.66
C GLY A 43 0.28 0.61 29.97
N PHE A 44 -0.29 -0.17 29.05
CA PHE A 44 -0.07 -1.61 29.01
C PHE A 44 1.08 -1.88 28.04
N ALA A 45 1.94 -2.84 28.36
CA ALA A 45 2.88 -3.33 27.37
C ALA A 45 2.07 -3.81 26.17
N VAL A 46 2.30 -3.20 25.01
CA VAL A 46 1.73 -3.68 23.75
C VAL A 46 2.38 -5.03 23.48
N GLN A 47 1.71 -6.09 23.91
CA GLN A 47 2.03 -7.43 23.47
C GLN A 47 1.61 -7.47 22.00
N PRO A 48 2.55 -7.63 21.05
CA PRO A 48 2.16 -7.75 19.65
C PRO A 48 1.23 -8.96 19.54
N ALA A 49 0.00 -8.72 19.10
CA ALA A 49 -1.02 -9.78 18.98
C ALA A 49 -0.62 -10.85 17.94
N THR A 50 0.38 -10.54 17.11
CA THR A 50 0.90 -11.37 16.04
C THR A 50 2.42 -11.38 16.09
N ALA A 51 3.04 -12.48 15.67
CA ALA A 51 4.49 -12.55 15.48
C ALA A 51 4.97 -11.42 14.54
N GLU A 52 6.19 -10.93 14.78
CA GLU A 52 6.78 -9.93 13.89
C GLU A 52 6.85 -10.48 12.45
N PRO A 53 6.46 -9.67 11.44
CA PRO A 53 6.48 -10.11 10.07
C PRO A 53 7.92 -10.37 9.63
N ARG A 54 8.16 -11.57 9.07
CA ARG A 54 9.46 -11.90 8.48
C ARG A 54 9.62 -11.13 7.19
N LEU A 55 10.53 -10.16 7.19
CA LEU A 55 10.86 -9.38 6.00
C LEU A 55 11.79 -10.18 5.07
N ALA A 56 11.65 -9.94 3.77
CA ALA A 56 12.57 -10.41 2.75
C ALA A 56 13.91 -9.66 2.85
N ASP A 57 15.00 -10.35 2.56
CA ASP A 57 16.31 -9.72 2.52
C ASP A 57 16.51 -8.87 1.26
N ALA A 58 17.54 -8.02 1.28
CA ALA A 58 17.87 -7.13 0.17
C ALA A 58 18.21 -7.90 -1.12
N ALA A 59 18.74 -9.12 -1.01
CA ALA A 59 19.07 -9.96 -2.15
C ALA A 59 17.80 -10.47 -2.86
N ALA A 60 16.77 -10.85 -2.10
CA ALA A 60 15.49 -11.29 -2.61
C ALA A 60 14.75 -10.16 -3.34
N VAL A 61 14.78 -8.94 -2.78
CA VAL A 61 14.24 -7.72 -3.42
C VAL A 61 15.00 -7.40 -4.71
N SER A 62 16.33 -7.42 -4.67
CA SER A 62 17.17 -7.14 -5.84
C SER A 62 16.94 -8.16 -6.97
N GLY A 63 16.87 -9.44 -6.65
CA GLY A 63 16.58 -10.48 -7.65
C GLY A 63 15.16 -10.39 -8.23
N MET A 64 14.19 -9.95 -7.43
CA MET A 64 12.82 -9.70 -7.91
C MET A 64 12.76 -8.49 -8.85
N LEU A 65 13.49 -7.42 -8.53
CA LEU A 65 13.65 -6.25 -9.41
C LEU A 65 14.28 -6.61 -10.77
N GLY A 66 15.26 -7.52 -10.78
CA GLY A 66 15.85 -8.01 -12.03
C GLY A 66 14.81 -8.70 -12.94
N HIS A 67 13.97 -9.58 -12.39
CA HIS A 67 12.88 -10.19 -13.16
C HIS A 67 11.86 -9.16 -13.66
N TRP A 68 11.60 -8.11 -12.87
CA TRP A 68 10.71 -7.02 -13.28
C TRP A 68 11.30 -6.19 -14.41
N GLU A 69 12.61 -5.93 -14.40
CA GLU A 69 13.29 -5.24 -15.50
C GLU A 69 13.13 -6.01 -16.81
N GLU A 70 13.48 -7.29 -16.81
CA GLU A 70 13.34 -8.18 -17.96
C GLU A 70 11.89 -8.23 -18.45
N ALA A 71 10.93 -8.40 -17.54
CA ALA A 71 9.51 -8.47 -17.88
C ALA A 71 8.98 -7.16 -18.48
N LEU A 72 9.40 -6.01 -17.96
CA LEU A 72 8.97 -4.70 -18.47
C LEU A 72 9.57 -4.39 -19.85
N ILE A 73 10.78 -4.88 -20.13
CA ILE A 73 11.39 -4.81 -21.47
C ILE A 73 10.60 -5.68 -22.44
N GLU A 74 10.33 -6.94 -22.07
CA GLU A 74 9.64 -7.92 -22.91
C GLU A 74 8.24 -7.43 -23.34
N ILE A 75 7.50 -6.78 -22.44
CA ILE A 75 6.18 -6.23 -22.78
C ILE A 75 6.22 -4.87 -23.50
N GLY A 76 7.42 -4.32 -23.77
CA GLY A 76 7.61 -3.03 -24.42
C GLY A 76 7.30 -1.81 -23.56
N PHE A 77 7.16 -1.96 -22.23
CA PHE A 77 6.92 -0.84 -21.31
C PHE A 77 8.20 -0.07 -20.97
N PHE A 78 9.31 -0.79 -20.85
CA PHE A 78 10.62 -0.24 -20.55
C PHE A 78 11.54 -0.39 -21.76
N ASP A 79 12.13 0.72 -22.20
CA ASP A 79 13.12 0.73 -23.27
C ASP A 79 14.52 0.92 -22.66
N PRO A 80 15.42 -0.06 -22.75
CA PRO A 80 16.76 0.03 -22.20
C PRO A 80 17.64 1.08 -22.92
N ALA A 81 17.29 1.47 -24.15
CA ALA A 81 17.99 2.52 -24.88
C ALA A 81 17.62 3.94 -24.41
N SER A 82 16.50 4.09 -23.71
CA SER A 82 16.04 5.35 -23.12
C SER A 82 15.96 5.22 -21.59
N PRO A 83 17.03 5.55 -20.84
CA PRO A 83 17.08 5.36 -19.39
C PRO A 83 16.07 6.25 -18.66
N LYS A 84 14.84 5.76 -18.53
CA LYS A 84 13.82 6.34 -17.66
C LYS A 84 14.24 6.08 -16.22
N LYS A 85 13.97 7.01 -15.30
CA LYS A 85 14.18 6.84 -13.84
C LYS A 85 13.24 5.79 -13.21
N LEU A 86 12.74 4.83 -13.99
CA LEU A 86 11.75 3.84 -13.59
C LEU A 86 12.34 2.82 -12.61
N MET A 87 13.44 2.16 -12.96
CA MET A 87 14.06 1.14 -12.10
C MET A 87 14.47 1.68 -10.72
N PRO A 88 15.12 2.87 -10.61
CA PRO A 88 15.39 3.48 -9.30
C PRO A 88 14.13 3.78 -8.49
N ARG A 89 13.04 4.21 -9.15
CA ARG A 89 11.74 4.48 -8.48
C ARG A 89 11.07 3.20 -7.99
N LEU A 90 11.12 2.12 -8.77
CA LEU A 90 10.62 0.81 -8.36
C LEU A 90 11.42 0.26 -7.18
N ASN A 91 12.74 0.37 -7.21
CA ASN A 91 13.59 -0.02 -6.08
C ASN A 91 13.21 0.76 -4.81
N GLN A 92 13.03 2.09 -4.93
CA GLN A 92 12.61 2.91 -3.80
C GLN A 92 11.20 2.55 -3.29
N LEU A 93 10.28 2.19 -4.19
CA LEU A 93 8.93 1.76 -3.84
C LEU A 93 8.95 0.46 -3.03
N PHE A 94 9.63 -0.58 -3.54
CA PHE A 94 9.65 -1.90 -2.89
C PHE A 94 10.43 -1.92 -1.57
N ASN A 95 11.47 -1.09 -1.44
CA ASN A 95 12.16 -0.93 -0.15
C ASN A 95 11.28 -0.30 0.92
N ARG A 96 10.37 0.62 0.56
CA ARG A 96 9.41 1.20 1.51
C ARG A 96 8.28 0.25 1.87
N ALA A 97 7.98 -0.71 0.99
CA ALA A 97 6.88 -1.65 1.18
C ALA A 97 7.17 -2.73 2.25
N GLN A 98 8.42 -2.89 2.69
CA GLN A 98 8.83 -3.90 3.68
C GLN A 98 8.28 -5.29 3.35
N LEU A 99 8.60 -5.77 2.14
CA LEU A 99 8.04 -7.00 1.60
C LEU A 99 8.46 -8.23 2.41
N SER A 100 7.53 -9.16 2.54
CA SER A 100 7.76 -10.53 3.01
C SER A 100 8.26 -11.44 1.89
N PRO A 101 8.88 -12.60 2.19
CA PRO A 101 9.28 -13.57 1.18
C PRO A 101 8.11 -14.06 0.30
N GLU A 102 6.92 -14.20 0.87
CA GLU A 102 5.72 -14.63 0.14
C GLU A 102 5.31 -13.60 -0.92
N GLU A 103 5.34 -12.31 -0.57
CA GLU A 103 5.06 -11.22 -1.51
C GLU A 103 6.13 -11.15 -2.62
N ILE A 104 7.41 -11.41 -2.31
CA ILE A 104 8.46 -11.55 -3.33
C ILE A 104 8.11 -12.65 -4.33
N HIS A 105 7.64 -13.81 -3.86
CA HIS A 105 7.25 -14.91 -4.75
C HIS A 105 6.07 -14.54 -5.64
N ILE A 106 5.06 -13.86 -5.10
CA ILE A 106 3.92 -13.34 -5.86
C ILE A 106 4.40 -12.38 -6.95
N LEU A 107 5.23 -11.40 -6.60
CA LEU A 107 5.74 -10.39 -7.53
C LEU A 107 6.61 -11.01 -8.64
N ARG A 108 7.42 -12.03 -8.32
CA ARG A 108 8.16 -12.80 -9.33
C ARG A 108 7.23 -13.61 -10.23
N GLY A 109 6.14 -14.15 -9.69
CA GLY A 109 5.09 -14.83 -10.46
C GLY A 109 4.42 -13.90 -11.48
N VAL A 110 4.13 -12.65 -11.07
CA VAL A 110 3.60 -11.61 -11.97
C VAL A 110 4.58 -11.30 -13.10
N ALA A 111 5.86 -11.07 -12.80
CA ALA A 111 6.89 -10.83 -13.82
C ALA A 111 6.98 -12.00 -14.83
N LYS A 112 6.96 -13.23 -14.34
CA LYS A 112 6.94 -14.43 -15.20
C LYS A 112 5.70 -14.49 -16.10
N ALA A 113 4.53 -14.12 -15.59
CA ALA A 113 3.29 -14.09 -16.36
C ALA A 113 3.31 -13.00 -17.44
N MET A 114 3.87 -11.82 -17.14
CA MET A 114 4.08 -10.74 -18.12
C MET A 114 4.94 -11.23 -19.29
N MET A 115 6.08 -11.85 -19.00
CA MET A 115 6.98 -12.39 -20.03
C MET A 115 6.30 -13.46 -20.88
N ARG A 116 5.46 -14.31 -20.29
CA ARG A 116 4.73 -15.36 -21.05
C ARG A 116 3.71 -14.80 -22.05
N ASN A 117 3.20 -13.61 -21.77
CA ASN A 117 2.09 -12.94 -22.48
C ASN A 117 2.55 -11.68 -23.23
N GLY A 118 3.85 -11.55 -23.52
CA GLY A 118 4.41 -10.44 -24.29
C GLY A 118 3.74 -10.20 -25.66
N PRO A 119 4.01 -9.06 -26.29
CA PRO A 119 3.18 -8.42 -27.34
C PRO A 119 2.92 -9.28 -28.59
N ASP A 120 3.66 -10.37 -28.78
CA ASP A 120 3.54 -11.26 -29.93
C ASP A 120 2.43 -12.33 -29.82
N LYS A 121 1.70 -12.42 -28.70
CA LYS A 121 0.64 -13.44 -28.52
C LYS A 121 -0.80 -12.95 -28.72
N THR A 122 -1.05 -11.65 -28.84
CA THR A 122 -2.43 -11.11 -28.86
C THR A 122 -2.81 -10.42 -30.18
N LEU A 123 -1.88 -10.24 -31.12
CA LEU A 123 -2.13 -9.53 -32.40
C LEU A 123 -2.28 -10.44 -33.64
N ALA A 124 -2.34 -11.76 -33.48
CA ALA A 124 -2.67 -12.67 -34.58
C ALA A 124 -4.18 -12.68 -34.89
N VAL A 125 -4.69 -11.58 -35.46
CA VAL A 125 -5.95 -11.57 -36.22
C VAL A 125 -5.57 -11.55 -37.71
N PRO A 126 -5.93 -12.57 -38.51
CA PRO A 126 -5.67 -12.53 -39.93
C PRO A 126 -6.81 -11.74 -40.60
N ASP A 127 -6.52 -10.52 -41.07
CA ASP A 127 -7.37 -9.94 -42.10
C ASP A 127 -6.53 -9.21 -43.15
N LYS A 128 -6.20 -9.96 -44.21
CA LYS A 128 -5.67 -9.40 -45.45
C LYS A 128 -6.81 -9.37 -46.47
N ALA A 129 -7.63 -8.33 -46.41
CA ALA A 129 -8.40 -7.90 -47.57
C ALA A 129 -7.47 -7.07 -48.49
N PRO A 130 -7.33 -7.39 -49.78
CA PRO A 130 -6.56 -6.54 -50.69
C PRO A 130 -7.33 -5.26 -51.03
N ALA A 131 -6.67 -4.11 -50.85
CA ALA A 131 -7.11 -2.75 -51.21
C ALA A 131 -6.86 -2.46 -52.72
N PRO A 132 -7.34 -1.33 -53.27
CA PRO A 132 -8.08 -1.28 -54.53
C PRO A 132 -7.22 -1.09 -55.79
N ALA A 133 -7.69 -1.61 -56.92
CA ALA A 133 -7.19 -1.23 -58.24
C ALA A 133 -7.88 0.08 -58.67
N ASN A 134 -7.09 1.11 -58.96
CA ASN A 134 -7.53 2.45 -59.31
C ASN A 134 -7.16 2.79 -60.76
N THR A 135 -8.13 3.45 -61.44
CA THR A 135 -8.00 4.42 -62.56
C THR A 135 -7.63 3.85 -63.96
N PRO A 136 -7.99 4.47 -65.12
CA PRO A 136 -8.42 5.87 -65.34
C PRO A 136 -9.57 6.13 -66.33
N ALA A 137 -9.87 7.43 -66.48
CA ALA A 137 -10.99 8.03 -67.18
C ALA A 137 -10.83 8.16 -68.72
N THR A 138 -11.98 8.11 -69.41
CA THR A 138 -12.39 8.78 -70.67
C THR A 138 -11.65 8.44 -71.99
N PRO A 139 -12.15 8.82 -73.19
CA PRO A 139 -13.14 9.86 -73.56
C PRO A 139 -14.61 9.45 -73.63
#